data_AF-U6L7J7-F1
#
_entry.id   AF-U6L7J7-F1
#
_cell.length_a   1.000
_cell.length_b   1.000
_cell.length_c   1.000
_cell.angle_alpha   90.00
_cell.angle_beta   90.00
_cell.angle_gamma   90.00
#
_symmetry.space_group_name_H-M   'P 1'
#
loop_
_entity.id
_entity.type
_entity.pdbx_description
1 polymer ?
#
loop_
_entity_poly.entity_id
_entity_poly.type
_entity_poly.pdbx_seq_one_letter_code
_entity_poly.pdbx_strand_id
1 'polypeptide(L)'
;MDPPAPETLMRALEQLNYLGALDNEGELTSEGEAMAEFPLDPQLAKCLVESPRHSCSKEMLSIAAMLSVPLVFLRPKEKVKQADATKARFAHLDGDHLTLLNVFHAYIQHGAGSAEAERQFCFENYLNPRSLAAAKNVRMQLQRTMERLAIPITASPYSDKNYYPQIRRAILAGFFMQVAHLQRSGHYMTVKDGQLVALHPSSTLAHKPEWVLYHEFVLTSKAFVRTCTQVRGEWLLRQAPHFYDPAEFPPGEAKKQLEKIHLKMQKEDAPGSSSSSSSSGGGGGGGGGGGGAQGADAHANNAAFANGQAHAAVLLQLLSAARAAPAAAAAAAAAATAAVAAAAALAPLEPHRPPRKAGEAHPRQQHRQQRGQQQQQQQQQQPQQQQQRRLQQQQQ
;
A
#
# COMPACT_ATOMS: atom_id res chain seq x y z
N MET A 1 21.09 -5.71 22.33
CA MET A 1 19.93 -5.08 21.65
C MET A 1 20.50 -3.90 20.90
N ASP A 2 20.61 -4.01 19.58
CA ASP A 2 21.19 -2.95 18.74
C ASP A 2 20.08 -1.97 18.37
N PRO A 3 20.11 -0.71 18.86
CA PRO A 3 19.06 0.25 18.56
C PRO A 3 19.14 0.70 17.09
N PRO A 4 17.99 1.03 16.47
CA PRO A 4 17.98 1.58 15.11
C PRO A 4 18.65 2.97 15.08
N ALA A 5 19.05 3.41 13.88
CA ALA A 5 19.56 4.75 13.68
C ALA A 5 18.50 5.82 14.07
N PRO A 6 18.89 6.93 14.72
CA PRO A 6 17.95 7.97 15.13
C PRO A 6 17.10 8.53 13.98
N GLU A 7 17.68 8.66 12.78
CA GLU A 7 16.97 9.14 11.59
C GLU A 7 15.82 8.20 11.18
N THR A 8 16.02 6.89 11.29
CA THR A 8 14.99 5.88 10.99
C THR A 8 13.83 6.00 11.97
N LEU A 9 14.14 6.21 13.26
CA LEU A 9 13.13 6.39 14.30
C LEU A 9 12.34 7.68 14.07
N MET A 10 13.00 8.79 13.78
CA MET A 10 12.34 10.06 13.49
C MET A 10 11.40 9.97 12.29
N ARG A 11 11.82 9.32 11.19
CA ARG A 11 10.98 9.12 10.00
C ARG A 11 9.75 8.26 10.31
N ALA A 12 9.89 7.26 11.17
CA ALA A 12 8.77 6.42 11.59
C ALA A 12 7.75 7.23 12.42
N LEU A 13 8.23 8.03 13.38
CA LEU A 13 7.38 8.91 14.19
C LEU A 13 6.67 9.96 13.33
N GLU A 14 7.39 10.60 12.42
CA GLU A 14 6.82 11.56 11.47
C GLU A 14 5.74 10.92 10.60
N GLN A 15 6.00 9.71 10.07
CA GLN A 15 5.02 8.98 9.27
C GLN A 15 3.76 8.64 10.06
N LEU A 16 3.91 8.19 11.31
CA LEU A 16 2.78 7.86 12.18
C LEU A 16 1.97 9.10 12.59
N ASN A 17 2.64 10.23 12.84
CA ASN A 17 2.00 11.51 13.09
C ASN A 17 1.18 11.97 11.86
N TYR A 18 1.74 11.90 10.65
CA TYR A 18 0.99 12.25 9.43
C TYR A 18 -0.23 11.36 9.20
N LEU A 19 -0.16 10.07 9.55
CA LEU A 19 -1.29 9.14 9.47
C LEU A 19 -2.35 9.40 10.54
N GLY A 20 -2.08 10.26 11.53
CA GLY A 20 -2.94 10.52 12.68
C GLY A 20 -2.93 9.40 13.71
N ALA A 21 -1.92 8.52 13.67
CA ALA A 21 -1.74 7.46 14.66
C ALA A 21 -1.12 7.99 15.96
N LEU A 22 -0.31 9.05 15.86
CA LEU A 22 0.24 9.80 16.99
C LEU A 22 -0.30 11.24 16.94
N ASP A 23 -0.42 11.86 18.11
CA ASP A 23 -0.65 13.31 18.22
C ASP A 23 0.68 14.10 18.16
N ASN A 24 0.59 15.43 18.28
CA ASN A 24 1.77 16.31 18.18
C ASN A 24 2.71 16.18 19.40
N GLU A 25 2.19 15.64 20.50
CA GLU A 25 2.91 15.35 21.73
C GLU A 25 3.59 13.98 21.67
N GLY A 26 3.24 13.14 20.69
CA GLY A 26 3.81 11.81 20.46
C GLY A 26 3.05 10.68 21.17
N GLU A 27 1.86 10.95 21.68
CA GLU A 27 0.99 9.98 22.33
C GLU A 27 0.11 9.25 21.30
N LEU A 28 -0.31 8.03 21.66
CA LEU A 28 -1.10 7.19 20.77
C LEU A 28 -2.55 7.68 20.71
N THR A 29 -3.06 7.94 19.50
CA THR A 29 -4.45 8.35 19.30
C THR A 29 -5.39 7.14 19.29
N SER A 30 -6.70 7.36 19.41
CA SER A 30 -7.70 6.28 19.27
C SER A 30 -7.66 5.60 17.89
N GLU A 31 -7.31 6.35 16.84
CA GLU A 31 -7.11 5.76 15.50
C GLU A 31 -5.80 4.96 15.45
N GLY A 32 -4.74 5.43 16.12
CA GLY A 32 -3.47 4.72 16.28
C GLY A 32 -3.62 3.40 17.05
N GLU A 33 -4.40 3.39 18.12
CA GLU A 33 -4.77 2.18 18.87
C GLU A 33 -5.47 1.16 17.96
N ALA A 34 -6.48 1.60 17.20
CA ALA A 34 -7.17 0.73 16.25
C ALA A 34 -6.23 0.21 15.15
N MET A 35 -5.31 1.04 14.65
CA MET A 35 -4.32 0.66 13.64
C MET A 35 -3.34 -0.39 14.17
N ALA A 36 -2.89 -0.27 15.42
CA ALA A 36 -1.92 -1.19 16.04
C ALA A 36 -2.43 -2.63 16.20
N GLU A 37 -3.75 -2.80 16.22
CA GLU A 37 -4.40 -4.11 16.33
C GLU A 37 -4.42 -4.91 15.02
N PHE A 38 -4.10 -4.27 13.89
CA PHE A 38 -4.00 -4.94 12.59
C PHE A 38 -2.57 -5.46 12.34
N PRO A 39 -2.40 -6.69 11.84
CA PRO A 39 -1.09 -7.23 11.45
C PRO A 39 -0.70 -6.72 10.05
N LEU A 40 -0.68 -5.40 9.87
CA LEU A 40 -0.47 -4.71 8.60
C LEU A 40 0.47 -3.51 8.78
N ASP A 41 1.01 -3.03 7.67
CA ASP A 41 1.72 -1.75 7.66
C ASP A 41 0.76 -0.61 8.06
N PRO A 42 1.23 0.41 8.82
CA PRO A 42 0.38 1.49 9.32
C PRO A 42 -0.44 2.19 8.24
N GLN A 43 0.12 2.37 7.04
CA GLN A 43 -0.58 3.00 5.91
C GLN A 43 -1.78 2.16 5.45
N LEU A 44 -1.64 0.84 5.41
CA LEU A 44 -2.72 -0.05 4.98
C LEU A 44 -3.76 -0.23 6.09
N ALA A 45 -3.33 -0.26 7.36
CA ALA A 45 -4.21 -0.23 8.51
C ALA A 45 -5.06 1.05 8.53
N LYS A 46 -4.44 2.22 8.27
CA LYS A 46 -5.16 3.50 8.14
C LYS A 46 -6.23 3.45 7.05
N CYS A 47 -5.95 2.85 5.90
CA CYS A 47 -6.94 2.68 4.84
C CYS A 47 -8.15 1.88 5.31
N LEU A 48 -7.95 0.80 6.07
CA LEU A 48 -9.04 -0.02 6.61
C LEU A 48 -9.86 0.72 7.67
N VAL A 49 -9.20 1.41 8.59
CA VAL A 49 -9.86 2.20 9.65
C VAL A 49 -10.67 3.36 9.06
N GLU A 50 -10.16 4.03 8.02
CA GLU A 50 -10.85 5.14 7.34
C GLU A 50 -11.94 4.68 6.36
N SER A 51 -11.84 3.46 5.83
CA SER A 51 -12.71 2.96 4.75
C SER A 51 -14.22 3.07 5.00
N PRO A 52 -14.77 2.99 6.23
CA PRO A 52 -16.20 3.19 6.45
C PRO A 52 -16.67 4.62 6.20
N ARG A 53 -15.81 5.64 6.37
CA ARG A 53 -16.13 7.04 6.03
C ARG A 53 -16.33 7.22 4.52
N HIS A 54 -15.82 6.28 3.72
CA HIS A 54 -15.97 6.23 2.28
C HIS A 54 -16.92 5.12 1.80
N SER A 55 -17.67 4.47 2.70
CA SER A 55 -18.67 3.43 2.35
C SER A 55 -18.14 2.30 1.43
N CYS A 56 -16.86 1.93 1.56
CA CYS A 56 -16.18 0.94 0.70
C CYS A 56 -15.27 -0.02 1.46
N SER A 57 -15.59 -0.25 2.73
CA SER A 57 -14.77 -1.08 3.62
C SER A 57 -14.69 -2.55 3.18
N LYS A 58 -15.74 -3.10 2.56
CA LYS A 58 -15.75 -4.48 2.03
C LYS A 58 -14.74 -4.66 0.89
N GLU A 59 -14.68 -3.70 -0.01
CA GLU A 59 -13.72 -3.64 -1.11
C GLU A 59 -12.31 -3.39 -0.57
N MET A 60 -12.18 -2.50 0.41
CA MET A 60 -10.87 -2.19 1.00
C MET A 60 -10.26 -3.37 1.75
N LEU A 61 -11.08 -4.17 2.41
CA LEU A 61 -10.67 -5.42 3.02
C LEU A 61 -10.09 -6.41 2.00
N SER A 62 -10.72 -6.52 0.83
CA SER A 62 -10.25 -7.39 -0.25
C SER A 62 -8.95 -6.87 -0.86
N ILE A 63 -8.83 -5.55 -1.10
CA ILE A 63 -7.61 -4.93 -1.62
C ILE A 63 -6.46 -5.08 -0.62
N ALA A 64 -6.69 -4.80 0.67
CA ALA A 64 -5.67 -4.95 1.70
C ALA A 64 -5.14 -6.39 1.77
N ALA A 65 -6.03 -7.39 1.69
CA ALA A 65 -5.65 -8.78 1.64
C ALA A 65 -4.80 -9.13 0.40
N MET A 66 -5.14 -8.57 -0.77
CA MET A 66 -4.41 -8.77 -2.01
C MET A 66 -3.03 -8.09 -2.03
N LEU A 67 -2.88 -6.95 -1.32
CA LEU A 67 -1.59 -6.26 -1.16
C LEU A 67 -0.69 -6.95 -0.12
N SER A 68 -1.27 -7.66 0.85
CA SER A 68 -0.55 -8.34 1.92
C SER A 68 0.06 -9.69 1.50
N VAL A 69 -0.12 -10.10 0.25
CA VAL A 69 0.40 -11.38 -0.27
C VAL A 69 1.39 -11.15 -1.41
N PRO A 70 2.29 -12.12 -1.69
CA PRO A 70 3.17 -12.04 -2.84
C PRO A 70 2.40 -11.92 -4.15
N LEU A 71 3.03 -11.31 -5.16
CA LEU A 71 2.46 -11.01 -6.47
C LEU A 71 1.55 -12.14 -7.02
N VAL A 72 0.30 -11.79 -7.29
CA VAL A 72 -0.74 -12.76 -7.70
C VAL A 72 -0.67 -13.15 -9.17
N PHE A 73 -0.09 -12.31 -10.03
CA PHE A 73 0.03 -12.58 -11.46
C PHE A 73 1.29 -13.37 -11.78
N LEU A 74 1.13 -14.47 -12.50
CA LEU A 74 2.23 -15.26 -13.05
C LEU A 74 2.51 -14.80 -14.49
N ARG A 75 3.79 -14.61 -14.82
CA ARG A 75 4.22 -14.24 -16.17
C ARG A 75 5.38 -15.11 -16.66
N PRO A 76 5.12 -16.38 -17.02
CA PRO A 76 6.15 -17.28 -17.56
C PRO A 76 6.76 -16.70 -18.84
N LYS A 77 8.09 -16.82 -18.99
CA LYS A 77 8.83 -16.21 -20.12
C LYS A 77 8.37 -16.76 -21.47
N GLU A 78 7.92 -18.01 -21.49
CA GLU A 78 7.47 -18.73 -22.68
C GLU A 78 6.05 -18.34 -23.10
N LYS A 79 5.22 -17.84 -22.16
CA LYS A 79 3.79 -17.58 -22.36
C LYS A 79 3.40 -16.13 -22.03
N VAL A 80 4.34 -15.20 -22.16
CA VAL A 80 4.16 -13.77 -21.87
C VAL A 80 2.90 -13.19 -22.51
N LYS A 81 2.69 -13.40 -23.82
CA LYS A 81 1.53 -12.86 -24.54
C LYS A 81 0.19 -13.36 -23.99
N GLN A 82 0.12 -14.63 -23.60
CA GLN A 82 -1.10 -15.23 -23.05
C GLN A 82 -1.37 -14.75 -21.61
N ALA A 83 -0.32 -14.63 -20.80
CA ALA A 83 -0.41 -14.07 -19.45
C ALA A 83 -0.83 -12.60 -19.47
N ASP A 84 -0.28 -11.80 -20.39
CA ASP A 84 -0.65 -10.39 -20.52
C ASP A 84 -2.10 -10.24 -21.04
N ALA A 85 -2.53 -11.10 -21.98
CA ALA A 85 -3.90 -11.10 -22.50
C ALA A 85 -4.95 -11.53 -21.45
N THR A 86 -4.62 -12.50 -20.58
CA THR A 86 -5.51 -12.90 -19.47
C THR A 86 -5.56 -11.82 -18.40
N LYS A 87 -4.41 -11.22 -18.04
CA LYS A 87 -4.38 -10.06 -17.13
C LYS A 87 -5.22 -8.89 -17.64
N ALA A 88 -5.19 -8.61 -18.94
CA ALA A 88 -5.99 -7.55 -19.56
C ALA A 88 -7.50 -7.72 -19.37
N ARG A 89 -8.00 -8.95 -19.14
CA ARG A 89 -9.43 -9.21 -18.85
C ARG A 89 -9.87 -8.69 -17.49
N PHE A 90 -8.94 -8.61 -16.53
CA PHE A 90 -9.21 -8.09 -15.18
C PHE A 90 -8.84 -6.62 -15.03
N ALA A 91 -8.17 -6.05 -16.05
CA ALA A 91 -7.64 -4.69 -16.01
C ALA A 91 -8.75 -3.67 -15.79
N HIS A 92 -8.58 -2.87 -14.74
CA HIS A 92 -9.42 -1.71 -14.50
C HIS A 92 -8.76 -0.45 -15.07
N LEU A 93 -9.54 0.40 -15.75
CA LEU A 93 -9.06 1.63 -16.41
C LEU A 93 -8.41 2.61 -15.42
N ASP A 94 -8.96 2.71 -14.21
CA ASP A 94 -8.48 3.62 -13.17
C ASP A 94 -7.26 3.11 -12.36
N GLY A 95 -6.85 1.84 -12.49
CA GLY A 95 -5.58 1.38 -11.91
C GLY A 95 -5.53 -0.04 -11.34
N ASP A 96 -4.32 -0.39 -10.88
CA ASP A 96 -3.91 -1.73 -10.47
C ASP A 96 -4.58 -2.21 -9.18
N HIS A 97 -4.86 -1.33 -8.21
CA HIS A 97 -5.58 -1.71 -6.99
C HIS A 97 -6.99 -2.26 -7.30
N LEU A 98 -7.66 -1.65 -8.27
CA LEU A 98 -8.98 -2.07 -8.72
C LEU A 98 -8.89 -3.33 -9.60
N THR A 99 -7.81 -3.49 -10.38
CA THR A 99 -7.49 -4.75 -11.05
C THR A 99 -7.33 -5.89 -10.03
N LEU A 100 -6.62 -5.67 -8.91
CA LEU A 100 -6.50 -6.68 -7.84
C LEU A 100 -7.86 -7.01 -7.21
N LEU A 101 -8.72 -6.01 -7.01
CA LEU A 101 -10.09 -6.21 -6.53
C LEU A 101 -10.90 -7.09 -7.50
N ASN A 102 -10.83 -6.82 -8.80
CA ASN A 102 -11.49 -7.61 -9.84
C ASN A 102 -11.03 -9.06 -9.84
N VAL A 103 -9.71 -9.29 -9.73
CA VAL A 103 -9.14 -10.64 -9.64
C VAL A 103 -9.67 -11.37 -8.41
N PHE A 104 -9.69 -10.71 -7.25
CA PHE A 104 -10.18 -11.33 -6.02
C PHE A 104 -11.67 -11.68 -6.12
N HIS A 105 -12.51 -10.77 -6.65
CA HIS A 105 -13.93 -11.04 -6.86
C HIS A 105 -14.15 -12.22 -7.83
N ALA A 106 -13.44 -12.26 -8.95
CA ALA A 106 -13.52 -13.36 -9.90
C ALA A 106 -13.07 -14.69 -9.28
N TYR A 107 -11.98 -14.67 -8.49
CA TYR A 107 -11.50 -15.85 -7.77
C TYR A 107 -12.52 -16.37 -6.76
N ILE A 108 -13.18 -15.50 -5.99
CA ILE A 108 -14.23 -15.92 -5.06
C ILE A 108 -15.48 -16.41 -5.79
N GLN A 109 -15.90 -15.75 -6.87
CA GLN A 109 -17.11 -16.10 -7.61
C GLN A 109 -16.97 -17.43 -8.37
N HIS A 110 -15.84 -17.66 -9.04
CA HIS A 110 -15.60 -18.87 -9.82
C HIS A 110 -14.95 -19.99 -9.00
N GLY A 111 -14.31 -19.65 -7.88
CA GLY A 111 -13.70 -20.60 -6.95
C GLY A 111 -14.64 -21.07 -5.83
N ALA A 112 -15.81 -20.45 -5.67
CA ALA A 112 -16.81 -20.89 -4.69
C ALA A 112 -17.34 -22.28 -5.04
N GLY A 113 -16.82 -23.32 -4.36
CA GLY A 113 -17.39 -24.67 -4.40
C GLY A 113 -16.39 -25.82 -4.23
N SER A 114 -15.13 -25.66 -4.66
CA SER A 114 -14.09 -26.72 -4.50
C SER A 114 -12.67 -26.17 -4.70
N ALA A 115 -11.71 -26.72 -3.95
CA ALA A 115 -10.28 -26.44 -4.11
C ALA A 115 -9.74 -26.84 -5.51
N GLU A 116 -10.43 -27.72 -6.23
CA GLU A 116 -10.10 -28.07 -7.61
C GLU A 116 -10.49 -26.96 -8.59
N ALA A 117 -11.70 -26.40 -8.44
CA ALA A 117 -12.16 -25.28 -9.25
C ALA A 117 -11.31 -24.02 -9.03
N GLU A 118 -10.93 -23.73 -7.78
CA GLU A 118 -10.00 -22.66 -7.45
C GLU A 118 -8.65 -22.82 -8.16
N ARG A 119 -8.07 -24.03 -8.15
CA ARG A 119 -6.79 -24.32 -8.83
C ARG A 119 -6.91 -24.21 -10.35
N GLN A 120 -7.99 -24.73 -10.92
CA GLN A 120 -8.24 -24.65 -12.36
C GLN A 120 -8.39 -23.20 -12.82
N PHE A 121 -9.19 -22.39 -12.11
CA PHE A 121 -9.34 -20.97 -12.39
C PHE A 121 -8.00 -20.24 -12.35
N CYS A 122 -7.17 -20.52 -11.34
CA CYS A 122 -5.84 -19.91 -11.25
C CYS A 122 -4.93 -20.31 -12.42
N PHE A 123 -4.96 -21.58 -12.83
CA PHE A 123 -4.15 -22.07 -13.93
C PHE A 123 -4.54 -21.43 -15.27
N GLU A 124 -5.83 -21.34 -15.57
CA GLU A 124 -6.34 -20.76 -16.82
C GLU A 124 -6.08 -19.25 -16.94
N ASN A 125 -6.05 -18.55 -15.80
CA ASN A 125 -5.89 -17.10 -15.74
C ASN A 125 -4.47 -16.64 -15.39
N TYR A 126 -3.49 -17.55 -15.35
CA TYR A 126 -2.10 -17.26 -14.98
C TYR A 126 -1.99 -16.56 -13.61
N LEU A 127 -2.75 -17.05 -12.62
CA LEU A 127 -2.74 -16.55 -11.26
C LEU A 127 -2.03 -17.54 -10.32
N ASN A 128 -1.43 -17.03 -9.26
CA ASN A 128 -0.79 -17.85 -8.24
C ASN A 128 -1.83 -18.37 -7.23
N PRO A 129 -2.14 -19.69 -7.23
CA PRO A 129 -3.15 -20.25 -6.33
C PRO A 129 -2.78 -20.11 -4.86
N ARG A 130 -1.48 -20.17 -4.52
CA ARG A 130 -1.01 -20.03 -3.14
C ARG A 130 -1.21 -18.60 -2.63
N SER A 131 -0.91 -17.60 -3.45
CA SER A 131 -1.13 -16.19 -3.08
C SER A 131 -2.61 -15.87 -2.92
N LEU A 132 -3.48 -16.36 -3.80
CA LEU A 132 -4.93 -16.12 -3.70
C LEU A 132 -5.58 -16.82 -2.50
N ALA A 133 -5.20 -18.07 -2.22
CA ALA A 133 -5.65 -18.77 -1.02
C ALA A 133 -5.16 -18.07 0.26
N ALA A 134 -3.91 -17.58 0.27
CA ALA A 134 -3.39 -16.77 1.37
C ALA A 134 -4.18 -15.46 1.52
N ALA A 135 -4.50 -14.76 0.43
CA ALA A 135 -5.28 -13.53 0.46
C ALA A 135 -6.68 -13.77 1.03
N LYS A 136 -7.34 -14.87 0.65
CA LYS A 136 -8.63 -15.28 1.24
C LYS A 136 -8.53 -15.46 2.76
N ASN A 137 -7.46 -16.09 3.25
CA ASN A 137 -7.23 -16.27 4.68
C ASN A 137 -6.95 -14.94 5.40
N VAL A 138 -6.07 -14.10 4.85
CA VAL A 138 -5.77 -12.76 5.39
C VAL A 138 -7.05 -11.92 5.45
N ARG A 139 -7.86 -11.92 4.40
CA ARG A 139 -9.14 -11.20 4.36
C ARG A 139 -10.07 -11.62 5.51
N MET A 140 -10.19 -12.92 5.78
CA MET A 140 -11.00 -13.43 6.90
C MET A 140 -10.46 -13.01 8.26
N GLN A 141 -9.13 -12.99 8.44
CA GLN A 141 -8.51 -12.53 9.68
C GLN A 141 -8.75 -11.04 9.91
N LEU A 142 -8.51 -10.22 8.88
CA LEU A 142 -8.75 -8.78 8.92
C LEU A 142 -10.23 -8.46 9.19
N GLN A 143 -11.16 -9.24 8.61
CA GLN A 143 -12.59 -9.09 8.87
C GLN A 143 -12.92 -9.27 10.36
N ARG A 144 -12.40 -10.33 10.98
CA ARG A 144 -12.60 -10.60 12.41
C ARG A 144 -12.02 -9.49 13.28
N THR A 145 -10.88 -8.94 12.89
CA THR A 145 -10.29 -7.78 13.60
C THR A 145 -11.18 -6.55 13.48
N MET A 146 -11.71 -6.24 12.30
CA MET A 146 -12.66 -5.12 12.11
C MET A 146 -13.92 -5.30 12.96
N GLU A 147 -14.50 -6.50 12.97
CA GLU A 147 -15.67 -6.84 13.79
C GLU A 147 -15.38 -6.66 15.29
N ARG A 148 -14.21 -7.12 15.76
CA ARG A 148 -13.77 -6.96 17.15
C ARG A 148 -13.57 -5.49 17.54
N LEU A 149 -13.06 -4.66 16.63
CA LEU A 149 -12.86 -3.23 16.84
C LEU A 149 -14.14 -2.40 16.57
N ALA A 150 -15.28 -3.06 16.30
CA ALA A 150 -16.54 -2.42 15.94
C ALA A 150 -16.44 -1.45 14.73
N ILE A 151 -15.52 -1.72 13.79
CA ILE A 151 -15.39 -0.97 12.55
C ILE A 151 -16.44 -1.48 11.56
N PRO A 152 -17.38 -0.65 11.09
CA PRO A 152 -18.51 -1.12 10.32
C PRO A 152 -18.11 -1.56 8.90
N ILE A 153 -18.51 -2.78 8.54
CA ILE A 153 -18.28 -3.35 7.21
C ILE A 153 -19.42 -2.92 6.28
N THR A 154 -19.22 -1.77 5.63
CA THR A 154 -20.09 -1.17 4.61
C THR A 154 -19.60 -1.44 3.19
N ALA A 155 -20.55 -1.47 2.25
CA ALA A 155 -20.30 -1.51 0.82
C ALA A 155 -21.37 -0.68 0.09
N SER A 156 -20.94 0.19 -0.81
CA SER A 156 -21.86 0.94 -1.67
C SER A 156 -22.40 0.06 -2.80
N PRO A 157 -23.63 0.29 -3.29
CA PRO A 157 -24.13 -0.42 -4.45
C PRO A 157 -23.24 -0.21 -5.66
N TYR A 158 -22.99 -1.27 -6.43
CA TYR A 158 -22.18 -1.20 -7.65
C TYR A 158 -22.76 -0.25 -8.72
N SER A 159 -24.08 0.01 -8.67
CA SER A 159 -24.77 0.97 -9.55
C SER A 159 -24.44 2.43 -9.25
N ASP A 160 -23.82 2.74 -8.11
CA ASP A 160 -23.43 4.10 -7.77
C ASP A 160 -22.26 4.57 -8.64
N LYS A 161 -22.42 5.73 -9.28
CA LYS A 161 -21.35 6.40 -10.04
C LYS A 161 -20.11 6.68 -9.19
N ASN A 162 -20.29 6.80 -7.87
CA ASN A 162 -19.22 7.06 -6.93
C ASN A 162 -18.55 5.79 -6.39
N TYR A 163 -18.95 4.58 -6.81
CA TYR A 163 -18.39 3.33 -6.30
C TYR A 163 -16.85 3.27 -6.40
N TYR A 164 -16.29 3.41 -7.60
CA TYR A 164 -14.83 3.41 -7.79
C TYR A 164 -14.10 4.63 -7.22
N PRO A 165 -14.59 5.87 -7.39
CA PRO A 165 -14.01 7.04 -6.72
C PRO A 165 -13.89 6.90 -5.20
N GLN A 166 -14.90 6.33 -4.53
CA GLN A 166 -14.88 6.11 -3.08
C GLN A 166 -13.74 5.18 -2.65
N ILE A 167 -13.56 4.05 -3.35
CA ILE A 167 -12.47 3.11 -3.09
C ILE A 167 -11.10 3.79 -3.27
N ARG A 168 -10.94 4.57 -4.33
CA ARG A 168 -9.68 5.29 -4.59
C ARG A 168 -9.37 6.35 -3.52
N ARG A 169 -10.39 7.04 -3.01
CA ARG A 169 -10.25 7.99 -1.89
C ARG A 169 -9.87 7.28 -0.59
N ALA A 170 -10.44 6.10 -0.32
CA ALA A 170 -10.07 5.29 0.83
C ALA A 170 -8.59 4.82 0.78
N ILE A 171 -8.10 4.40 -0.40
CA ILE A 171 -6.66 4.08 -0.57
C ILE A 171 -5.80 5.32 -0.31
N LEU A 172 -6.23 6.46 -0.83
CA LEU A 172 -5.51 7.72 -0.65
C LEU A 172 -5.37 8.11 0.83
N ALA A 173 -6.32 7.75 1.69
CA ALA A 173 -6.27 8.07 3.12
C ALA A 173 -5.02 7.53 3.84
N GLY A 174 -4.48 6.38 3.43
CA GLY A 174 -3.25 5.83 4.01
C GLY A 174 -2.01 5.99 3.13
N PHE A 175 -2.20 6.13 1.81
CA PHE A 175 -1.11 6.20 0.84
C PHE A 175 -0.91 7.61 0.25
N PHE A 176 -1.41 8.66 0.90
CA PHE A 176 -1.24 10.04 0.43
C PHE A 176 0.23 10.48 0.33
N MET A 177 1.14 9.91 1.14
CA MET A 177 2.59 10.17 1.00
C MET A 177 3.21 9.51 -0.25
N GLN A 178 2.54 8.51 -0.83
CA GLN A 178 3.02 7.72 -1.98
C GLN A 178 2.29 8.12 -3.27
N VAL A 179 2.47 9.39 -3.64
CA VAL A 179 1.89 9.98 -4.84
C VAL A 179 2.99 10.49 -5.76
N ALA A 180 2.77 10.37 -7.06
CA ALA A 180 3.64 10.94 -8.08
C ALA A 180 2.84 11.79 -9.08
N HIS A 181 3.44 12.88 -9.52
CA HIS A 181 2.87 13.84 -10.47
C HIS A 181 3.54 13.70 -11.84
N LEU A 182 2.75 13.68 -12.91
CA LEU A 182 3.24 13.64 -14.28
C LEU A 182 3.82 15.01 -14.66
N GLN A 183 5.10 15.05 -14.99
CA GLN A 183 5.74 16.25 -15.50
C GLN A 183 5.50 16.44 -16.99
N ARG A 184 5.70 17.68 -17.48
CA ARG A 184 5.66 17.99 -18.92
C ARG A 184 6.67 17.19 -19.75
N SER A 185 7.76 16.74 -19.13
CA SER A 185 8.76 15.85 -19.74
C SER A 185 8.21 14.45 -20.06
N GLY A 186 7.05 14.07 -19.51
CA GLY A 186 6.43 12.76 -19.68
C GLY A 186 6.88 11.70 -18.67
N HIS A 187 7.75 12.08 -17.73
CA HIS A 187 8.15 11.28 -16.55
C HIS A 187 7.32 11.68 -15.33
N TYR A 188 7.25 10.79 -14.34
CA TYR A 188 6.61 11.11 -13.06
C TYR A 188 7.66 11.57 -12.05
N MET A 189 7.26 12.44 -11.14
CA MET A 189 8.08 12.86 -10.00
C MET A 189 7.33 12.58 -8.69
N THR A 190 7.97 11.89 -7.74
CA THR A 190 7.36 11.60 -6.43
C THR A 190 7.20 12.87 -5.62
N VAL A 191 6.10 12.95 -4.86
CA VAL A 191 5.77 14.14 -4.06
C VAL A 191 6.72 14.31 -2.88
N LYS A 192 7.01 13.23 -2.15
CA LYS A 192 7.79 13.27 -0.90
C LYS A 192 9.26 13.64 -1.14
N ASP A 193 9.90 12.95 -2.08
CA ASP A 193 11.36 13.01 -2.24
C ASP A 193 11.81 13.63 -3.58
N GLY A 194 10.88 14.06 -4.44
CA GLY A 194 11.21 14.65 -5.74
C GLY A 194 11.90 13.69 -6.71
N GLN A 195 11.71 12.37 -6.55
CA GLN A 195 12.42 11.38 -7.35
C GLN A 195 11.76 11.15 -8.70
N LEU A 196 12.57 11.11 -9.76
CA LEU A 196 12.11 10.81 -11.11
C LEU A 196 11.80 9.31 -11.25
N VAL A 197 10.55 8.98 -11.58
CA VAL A 197 10.06 7.61 -11.68
C VAL A 197 9.26 7.38 -12.96
N ALA A 198 9.17 6.11 -13.37
CA ALA A 198 8.27 5.66 -14.41
C ALA A 198 7.23 4.67 -13.86
N LEU A 199 6.08 4.57 -14.51
CA LEU A 199 5.14 3.49 -14.22
C LEU A 199 5.79 2.16 -14.55
N HIS A 200 5.70 1.20 -13.62
CA HIS A 200 6.25 -0.12 -13.83
C HIS A 200 5.56 -0.80 -15.04
N PRO A 201 6.29 -1.51 -15.93
CA PRO A 201 5.71 -2.11 -17.13
C PRO A 201 4.59 -3.13 -16.89
N SER A 202 4.44 -3.59 -15.64
CA SER A 202 3.34 -4.48 -15.25
C SER A 202 2.03 -3.75 -14.95
N SER A 203 2.00 -2.41 -14.90
CA SER A 203 0.77 -1.68 -14.59
C SER A 203 -0.28 -1.85 -15.68
N THR A 204 -1.55 -1.90 -15.30
CA THR A 204 -2.70 -1.99 -16.23
C THR A 204 -3.17 -0.63 -16.74
N LEU A 205 -2.57 0.47 -16.28
CA LEU A 205 -2.90 1.81 -16.76
C LEU A 205 -2.49 1.97 -18.23
N ALA A 206 -3.49 2.15 -19.10
CA ALA A 206 -3.28 2.35 -20.54
C ALA A 206 -2.86 3.79 -20.88
N HIS A 207 -3.27 4.76 -20.06
CA HIS A 207 -2.93 6.19 -20.18
C HIS A 207 -1.98 6.64 -19.06
N LYS A 208 -1.43 7.84 -19.20
CA LYS A 208 -0.63 8.51 -18.17
C LYS A 208 -1.48 9.58 -17.48
N PRO A 209 -2.17 9.25 -16.37
CA PRO A 209 -2.91 10.25 -15.61
C PRO A 209 -1.96 11.27 -14.95
N GLU A 210 -2.48 12.47 -14.68
CA GLU A 210 -1.69 13.56 -14.11
C GLU A 210 -1.17 13.23 -12.70
N TRP A 211 -1.99 12.57 -11.88
CA TRP A 211 -1.64 12.15 -10.53
C TRP A 211 -1.84 10.64 -10.39
N VAL A 212 -0.82 9.96 -9.88
CA VAL A 212 -0.87 8.54 -9.55
C VAL A 212 -0.50 8.31 -8.10
N LEU A 213 -1.28 7.47 -7.44
CA LEU A 213 -0.91 6.83 -6.18
C LEU A 213 -0.23 5.51 -6.49
N TYR A 214 0.81 5.16 -5.75
CA TYR A 214 1.54 3.89 -5.90
C TYR A 214 1.69 3.15 -4.57
N HIS A 215 1.75 1.82 -4.63
CA HIS A 215 1.96 0.99 -3.44
C HIS A 215 3.43 0.73 -3.15
N GLU A 216 4.24 0.48 -4.19
CA GLU A 216 5.65 0.11 -4.03
C GLU A 216 6.56 0.95 -4.91
N PHE A 217 7.71 1.32 -4.35
CA PHE A 217 8.83 1.92 -5.08
C PHE A 217 9.86 0.83 -5.40
N VAL A 218 10.22 0.69 -6.68
CA VAL A 218 11.13 -0.35 -7.17
C VAL A 218 12.35 0.30 -7.82
N LEU A 219 13.51 0.18 -7.16
CA LEU A 219 14.77 0.67 -7.69
C LEU A 219 15.53 -0.46 -8.41
N THR A 220 15.75 -0.28 -9.71
CA THR A 220 16.58 -1.18 -10.53
C THR A 220 17.63 -0.35 -11.28
N SER A 221 17.86 -0.59 -12.58
CA SER A 221 18.60 0.35 -13.44
C SER A 221 17.85 1.68 -13.63
N LYS A 222 16.53 1.68 -13.44
CA LYS A 222 15.67 2.87 -13.39
C LYS A 222 14.73 2.74 -12.19
N ALA A 223 14.27 3.86 -11.66
CA ALA A 223 13.26 3.89 -10.61
C ALA A 223 11.86 3.73 -11.21
N PHE A 224 11.09 2.80 -10.66
CA PHE A 224 9.72 2.54 -11.06
C PHE A 224 8.78 2.60 -9.87
N VAL A 225 7.54 3.00 -10.13
CA VAL A 225 6.43 2.86 -9.19
C VAL A 225 5.52 1.72 -9.64
N ARG A 226 5.18 0.82 -8.71
CA ARG A 226 4.40 -0.40 -8.97
C ARG A 226 3.08 -0.37 -8.21
N THR A 227 2.07 -1.00 -8.82
CA THR A 227 0.67 -1.02 -8.36
C THR A 227 0.13 0.41 -8.27
N CYS A 228 -0.18 0.98 -9.43
CA CYS A 228 -0.54 2.39 -9.58
C CYS A 228 -2.04 2.58 -9.79
N THR A 229 -2.59 3.63 -9.18
CA THR A 229 -3.99 4.03 -9.36
C THR A 229 -4.11 5.52 -9.59
N GLN A 230 -4.93 5.91 -10.56
CA GLN A 230 -5.19 7.30 -10.87
C GLN A 230 -5.95 7.97 -9.73
N VAL A 231 -5.46 9.12 -9.28
CA VAL A 231 -6.13 9.99 -8.29
C VAL A 231 -6.33 11.39 -8.86
N ARG A 232 -7.12 12.23 -8.16
CA ARG A 232 -7.36 13.64 -8.52
C ARG A 232 -6.63 14.54 -7.52
N GLY A 233 -6.03 15.63 -7.99
CA GLY A 233 -5.34 16.59 -7.12
C GLY A 233 -6.25 17.21 -6.06
N GLU A 234 -7.54 17.42 -6.37
CA GLU A 234 -8.56 17.87 -5.40
C GLU A 234 -8.68 16.94 -4.18
N TRP A 235 -8.49 15.63 -4.38
CA TRP A 235 -8.58 14.66 -3.29
C TRP A 235 -7.37 14.73 -2.37
N LEU A 236 -6.19 15.06 -2.91
CA LEU A 236 -4.97 15.24 -2.12
C LEU A 236 -5.15 16.35 -1.08
N LEU A 237 -5.66 17.51 -1.54
CA LEU A 237 -5.91 18.68 -0.70
C LEU A 237 -7.01 18.45 0.34
N ARG A 238 -8.04 17.65 0.01
CA ARG A 238 -9.13 17.34 0.95
C ARG A 238 -8.78 16.25 1.95
N GLN A 239 -8.00 15.25 1.54
CA GLN A 239 -7.73 14.06 2.36
C GLN A 239 -6.57 14.29 3.35
N ALA A 240 -5.54 15.02 2.93
CA ALA A 240 -4.36 15.29 3.75
C ALA A 240 -3.93 16.76 3.61
N PRO A 241 -4.74 17.72 4.10
CA PRO A 241 -4.44 19.15 3.99
C PRO A 241 -3.14 19.53 4.71
N HIS A 242 -2.83 18.84 5.81
CA HIS A 242 -1.59 19.02 6.58
C HIS A 242 -0.32 18.61 5.83
N PHE A 243 -0.43 17.64 4.91
CA PHE A 243 0.71 17.18 4.10
C PHE A 243 0.83 17.93 2.76
N TYR A 244 -0.30 18.35 2.19
CA TYR A 244 -0.38 19.02 0.90
C TYR A 244 -0.58 20.53 1.00
N ASP A 245 -0.18 21.15 2.11
CA ASP A 245 -0.27 22.60 2.28
C ASP A 245 0.56 23.32 1.20
N PRO A 246 -0.07 24.08 0.29
CA PRO A 246 0.65 24.79 -0.77
C PRO A 246 1.71 25.76 -0.25
N ALA A 247 1.58 26.30 0.97
CA ALA A 247 2.56 27.20 1.55
C ALA A 247 3.91 26.50 1.75
N GLU A 248 3.89 25.35 2.43
CA GLU A 248 5.07 24.55 2.82
C GLU A 248 5.53 23.57 1.71
N PHE A 249 4.68 23.32 0.70
CA PHE A 249 5.00 22.35 -0.35
C PHE A 249 6.23 22.76 -1.19
N PRO A 250 7.12 21.82 -1.55
CA PRO A 250 8.34 22.13 -2.30
C PRO A 250 8.04 22.75 -3.68
N PRO A 251 8.88 23.70 -4.15
CA PRO A 251 8.65 24.35 -5.43
C PRO A 251 8.76 23.35 -6.59
N GLY A 252 7.79 23.38 -7.50
CA GLY A 252 7.77 22.47 -8.66
C GLY A 252 6.48 22.54 -9.45
N GLU A 253 6.36 21.72 -10.50
CA GLU A 253 5.14 21.62 -11.31
C GLU A 253 3.94 21.13 -10.47
N ALA A 254 4.18 20.18 -9.56
CA ALA A 254 3.18 19.65 -8.63
C ALA A 254 2.59 20.76 -7.73
N LYS A 255 3.44 21.63 -7.15
CA LYS A 255 3.01 22.79 -6.34
C LYS A 255 2.09 23.72 -7.13
N LYS A 256 2.53 24.16 -8.31
CA LYS A 256 1.77 25.08 -9.17
C LYS A 256 0.40 24.52 -9.52
N GLN A 257 0.32 23.21 -9.73
CA GLN A 257 -0.94 22.56 -10.03
C GLN A 257 -1.85 22.46 -8.81
N LEU A 258 -1.30 22.12 -7.63
CA LEU A 258 -2.06 22.12 -6.38
C LEU A 258 -2.58 23.52 -6.02
N GLU A 259 -1.77 24.58 -6.17
CA GLU A 259 -2.19 25.98 -5.98
C GLU A 259 -3.34 26.37 -6.91
N LYS A 260 -3.24 25.99 -8.20
CA LYS A 260 -4.31 26.23 -9.17
C LYS A 260 -5.62 25.54 -8.80
N ILE A 261 -5.53 24.29 -8.35
CA ILE A 261 -6.69 23.51 -7.88
C ILE A 261 -7.26 24.13 -6.61
N HIS A 262 -6.42 24.52 -5.65
CA HIS A 262 -6.81 25.15 -4.40
C HIS A 262 -7.57 26.46 -4.64
N LEU A 263 -7.05 27.34 -5.52
CA LEU A 263 -7.71 28.59 -5.89
C LEU A 263 -9.07 28.35 -6.58
N LYS A 264 -9.16 27.29 -7.40
CA LYS A 264 -10.41 26.91 -8.05
C LYS A 264 -11.44 26.45 -7.02
N MET A 265 -11.04 25.62 -6.06
CA MET A 265 -11.91 25.15 -4.98
C MET A 265 -12.43 26.31 -4.11
N GLN A 266 -11.56 27.25 -3.73
CA GLN A 266 -11.98 28.44 -2.97
C GLN A 266 -13.03 29.28 -3.71
N LYS A 267 -12.93 29.38 -5.05
CA LYS A 267 -13.92 30.08 -5.88
C LYS A 267 -15.26 29.35 -5.95
N GLU A 268 -15.24 28.02 -5.95
CA GLU A 268 -16.45 27.18 -5.98
C GLU A 268 -17.16 27.14 -4.61
N ASP A 269 -16.40 27.19 -3.51
CA ASP A 269 -16.93 27.18 -2.14
C ASP A 269 -17.39 28.58 -1.66
N ALA A 270 -17.12 29.64 -2.42
CA ALA A 270 -17.57 30.99 -2.09
C ALA A 270 -19.11 31.12 -2.32
N PRO A 271 -19.89 31.60 -1.34
CA PRO A 271 -21.34 31.71 -1.46
C PRO A 271 -21.71 32.84 -2.43
N GLY A 272 -21.79 32.56 -3.73
CA GLY A 272 -22.15 33.57 -4.73
C GLY A 272 -22.16 33.18 -6.21
N SER A 273 -21.78 31.95 -6.60
CA SER A 273 -21.79 31.56 -8.02
C SER A 273 -22.68 30.35 -8.32
N SER A 274 -23.98 30.47 -8.04
CA SER A 274 -24.98 29.76 -8.84
C SER A 274 -25.20 30.54 -10.13
N SER A 275 -24.52 30.12 -11.20
CA SER A 275 -24.73 30.69 -12.53
C SER A 275 -26.16 30.42 -13.00
N SER A 276 -26.93 31.51 -13.08
CA SER A 276 -28.13 31.66 -13.88
C SER A 276 -27.87 31.20 -15.32
N SER A 277 -28.44 30.06 -15.72
CA SER A 277 -28.70 29.77 -17.12
C SER A 277 -30.06 30.34 -17.49
N SER A 278 -30.01 31.44 -18.23
CA SER A 278 -31.10 32.12 -18.88
C SER A 278 -31.88 31.21 -19.85
N SER A 279 -33.18 31.05 -19.62
CA SER A 279 -34.16 30.79 -20.68
C SER A 279 -35.25 31.85 -20.63
N SER A 280 -35.13 32.78 -21.57
CA SER A 280 -36.15 33.75 -21.96
C SER A 280 -37.33 33.03 -22.63
N GLY A 281 -38.54 33.22 -22.10
CA GLY A 281 -39.79 32.83 -22.75
C GLY A 281 -40.97 33.44 -21.98
N GLY A 282 -41.56 34.49 -22.53
CA GLY A 282 -42.62 35.26 -21.88
C GLY A 282 -44.02 34.67 -22.04
N GLY A 283 -44.99 35.30 -21.36
CA GLY A 283 -46.40 35.28 -21.74
C GLY A 283 -47.39 34.89 -20.63
N GLY A 284 -47.98 35.90 -19.98
CA GLY A 284 -49.44 36.06 -19.88
C GLY A 284 -50.24 35.28 -18.82
N GLY A 285 -50.82 36.02 -17.88
CA GLY A 285 -52.29 36.02 -17.68
C GLY A 285 -52.89 35.25 -16.48
N GLY A 286 -53.37 36.02 -15.48
CA GLY A 286 -54.76 35.92 -15.03
C GLY A 286 -55.10 35.06 -13.79
N GLY A 287 -55.45 35.74 -12.68
CA GLY A 287 -56.75 35.55 -12.01
C GLY A 287 -56.87 34.62 -10.79
N GLY A 288 -57.06 35.21 -9.61
CA GLY A 288 -58.29 35.00 -8.81
C GLY A 288 -58.30 34.01 -7.62
N GLY A 289 -58.51 34.56 -6.41
CA GLY A 289 -59.19 33.95 -5.23
C GLY A 289 -58.40 32.88 -4.45
N GLY A 290 -58.43 32.75 -3.13
CA GLY A 290 -59.25 33.31 -2.06
C GLY A 290 -59.44 32.23 -0.95
N GLY A 291 -59.15 32.57 0.32
CA GLY A 291 -59.41 31.74 1.54
C GLY A 291 -58.31 30.70 1.84
N GLY A 292 -57.88 30.40 3.08
CA GLY A 292 -58.35 30.64 4.45
C GLY A 292 -57.93 29.44 5.34
N ALA A 293 -57.80 29.64 6.66
CA ALA A 293 -57.43 28.69 7.77
C ALA A 293 -55.91 28.51 8.02
N GLN A 294 -55.29 28.82 9.18
CA GLN A 294 -55.49 28.58 10.63
C GLN A 294 -55.28 27.13 11.12
N GLY A 295 -54.41 26.98 12.14
CA GLY A 295 -54.19 25.79 13.02
C GLY A 295 -52.78 25.20 12.89
N ALA A 296 -51.87 25.38 13.87
CA ALA A 296 -51.60 24.49 15.03
C ALA A 296 -50.90 23.18 14.56
N ASP A 297 -49.72 22.73 15.03
CA ASP A 297 -49.23 22.56 16.40
C ASP A 297 -47.69 22.45 16.44
N ALA A 298 -47.09 22.96 17.52
CA ALA A 298 -45.73 22.71 17.94
C ALA A 298 -45.79 22.05 19.32
N HIS A 299 -45.29 20.82 19.48
CA HIS A 299 -44.80 20.23 20.74
C HIS A 299 -44.45 18.74 20.54
N ALA A 300 -43.16 18.39 20.62
CA ALA A 300 -42.68 17.09 21.11
C ALA A 300 -41.14 17.11 21.17
N ASN A 301 -40.58 17.66 22.24
CA ASN A 301 -39.14 17.55 22.51
C ASN A 301 -38.94 17.43 24.03
N ASN A 302 -39.14 16.23 24.58
CA ASN A 302 -38.59 15.87 25.90
C ASN A 302 -38.69 14.36 26.17
N ALA A 303 -37.66 13.60 25.82
CA ALA A 303 -37.50 12.18 26.22
C ALA A 303 -36.03 11.72 26.22
N ALA A 304 -35.10 12.57 26.66
CA ALA A 304 -33.65 12.27 26.60
C ALA A 304 -32.91 12.39 27.95
N PHE A 305 -33.60 12.27 29.09
CA PHE A 305 -32.99 12.33 30.42
C PHE A 305 -33.47 11.19 31.32
N ALA A 306 -32.99 9.97 31.07
CA ALA A 306 -33.14 8.86 32.03
C ALA A 306 -32.20 7.66 31.87
N ASN A 307 -31.25 7.63 30.91
CA ASN A 307 -30.45 6.41 30.66
C ASN A 307 -28.93 6.55 30.94
N GLY A 308 -28.53 7.57 31.70
CA GLY A 308 -27.12 7.94 31.92
C GLY A 308 -26.43 7.28 33.13
N GLN A 309 -27.10 6.45 33.92
CA GLN A 309 -26.52 5.93 35.18
C GLN A 309 -26.14 4.43 35.17
N ALA A 310 -26.45 3.67 34.11
CA ALA A 310 -26.07 2.26 34.02
C ALA A 310 -24.70 2.02 33.33
N HIS A 311 -24.19 2.98 32.55
CA HIS A 311 -22.95 2.81 31.78
C HIS A 311 -21.65 3.05 32.57
N ALA A 312 -21.70 3.79 33.68
CA ALA A 312 -20.51 4.13 34.46
C ALA A 312 -19.94 2.96 35.28
N ALA A 313 -20.80 2.01 35.69
CA ALA A 313 -20.38 0.86 36.50
C ALA A 313 -19.63 -0.22 35.68
N VAL A 314 -20.00 -0.40 34.40
CA VAL A 314 -19.33 -1.36 33.50
C VAL A 314 -17.94 -0.86 33.07
N LEU A 315 -17.78 0.46 32.92
CA LEU A 315 -16.50 1.07 32.57
C LEU A 315 -15.45 0.92 33.69
N LEU A 316 -15.86 1.00 34.96
CA LEU A 316 -14.95 0.83 36.10
C LEU A 316 -14.52 -0.63 36.33
N GLN A 317 -15.32 -1.62 35.91
CA GLN A 317 -14.95 -3.03 35.97
C GLN A 317 -14.00 -3.45 34.83
N LEU A 318 -14.08 -2.83 33.64
CA LEU A 318 -13.15 -3.06 32.54
C LEU A 318 -11.77 -2.40 32.75
N LEU A 319 -11.74 -1.22 33.39
CA LEU A 319 -10.49 -0.51 33.72
C LEU A 319 -9.62 -1.26 34.77
N SER A 320 -10.23 -2.10 35.61
CA SER A 320 -9.51 -2.95 36.56
C SER A 320 -8.78 -4.13 35.89
N ALA A 321 -9.24 -4.60 34.73
CA ALA A 321 -8.66 -5.75 34.04
C ALA A 321 -7.49 -5.36 33.10
N ALA A 322 -7.42 -4.09 32.68
CA ALA A 322 -6.39 -3.57 31.76
C ALA A 322 -5.00 -3.37 32.41
N ARG A 323 -4.87 -3.52 33.74
CA ARG A 323 -3.63 -3.22 34.48
C ARG A 323 -2.59 -4.35 34.48
N ALA A 324 -2.83 -5.47 33.77
CA ALA A 324 -2.01 -6.68 33.84
C ALA A 324 -1.25 -7.07 32.55
N ALA A 325 -1.24 -6.27 31.48
CA ALA A 325 -0.65 -6.68 30.20
C ALA A 325 0.49 -5.80 29.61
N PRO A 326 1.34 -5.09 30.38
CA PRO A 326 2.43 -4.31 29.77
C PRO A 326 3.57 -5.19 29.20
N ALA A 327 3.58 -6.51 29.46
CA ALA A 327 4.62 -7.41 28.97
C ALA A 327 4.33 -8.00 27.57
N ALA A 328 3.07 -8.04 27.11
CA ALA A 328 2.70 -8.66 25.84
C ALA A 328 2.89 -7.72 24.62
N ALA A 329 2.66 -6.41 24.80
CA ALA A 329 2.81 -5.41 23.74
C ALA A 329 4.28 -5.21 23.31
N ALA A 330 5.22 -5.26 24.25
CA ALA A 330 6.65 -5.18 23.97
C ALA A 330 7.18 -6.40 23.19
N ALA A 331 6.61 -7.58 23.41
CA ALA A 331 6.98 -8.80 22.69
C ALA A 331 6.44 -8.82 21.24
N ALA A 332 5.27 -8.23 20.99
CA ALA A 332 4.69 -8.13 19.65
C ALA A 332 5.47 -7.15 18.74
N ALA A 333 5.91 -6.01 19.28
CA ALA A 333 6.75 -5.05 18.56
C ALA A 333 8.13 -5.63 18.20
N ALA A 334 8.71 -6.45 19.07
CA ALA A 334 9.97 -7.16 18.80
C ALA A 334 9.82 -8.24 17.72
N ALA A 335 8.69 -8.97 17.71
CA ALA A 335 8.42 -10.02 16.72
C ALA A 335 8.18 -9.46 15.31
N ALA A 336 7.48 -8.32 15.18
CA ALA A 336 7.28 -7.65 13.89
C ALA A 336 8.60 -7.13 13.30
N THR A 337 9.49 -6.60 14.14
CA THR A 337 10.81 -6.11 13.72
C THR A 337 11.74 -7.26 13.26
N ALA A 338 11.66 -8.42 13.93
CA ALA A 338 12.43 -9.61 13.55
C ALA A 338 11.97 -10.22 12.21
N ALA A 339 10.67 -10.18 11.91
CA ALA A 339 10.13 -10.69 10.65
C ALA A 339 10.56 -9.84 9.43
N VAL A 340 10.63 -8.51 9.61
CA VAL A 340 11.10 -7.59 8.56
C VAL A 340 12.61 -7.70 8.34
N ALA A 341 13.40 -7.92 9.39
CA ALA A 341 14.84 -8.16 9.28
C ALA A 341 15.18 -9.50 8.61
N ALA A 342 14.39 -10.56 8.86
CA ALA A 342 14.58 -11.86 8.21
C ALA A 342 14.27 -11.83 6.70
N ALA A 343 13.35 -10.96 6.26
CA ALA A 343 13.04 -10.75 4.84
C ALA A 343 14.16 -9.99 4.08
N ALA A 344 15.00 -9.22 4.78
CA ALA A 344 16.07 -8.43 4.18
C ALA A 344 17.41 -9.18 4.01
N ALA A 345 17.56 -10.40 4.55
CA ALA A 345 18.81 -11.14 4.59
C ALA A 345 19.03 -12.17 3.45
N LEU A 346 18.34 -12.05 2.32
CA LEU A 346 18.65 -12.84 1.12
C LEU A 346 19.44 -12.00 0.10
N ALA A 347 20.76 -12.04 0.25
CA ALA A 347 21.73 -11.55 -0.72
C ALA A 347 21.65 -12.35 -2.05
N PRO A 348 22.11 -11.76 -3.18
CA PRO A 348 21.72 -12.19 -4.52
C PRO A 348 22.46 -13.45 -4.98
N LEU A 349 21.69 -14.40 -5.52
CA LEU A 349 22.22 -15.54 -6.27
C LEU A 349 22.81 -15.06 -7.61
N GLU A 350 24.11 -15.29 -7.81
CA GLU A 350 24.77 -15.15 -9.11
C GLU A 350 24.11 -16.03 -10.19
N PRO A 351 24.14 -15.62 -11.47
CA PRO A 351 23.43 -16.31 -12.53
C PRO A 351 24.12 -17.63 -12.92
N HIS A 352 23.51 -18.75 -12.50
CA HIS A 352 23.79 -20.07 -13.04
C HIS A 352 23.44 -20.15 -14.54
N ARG A 353 24.47 -20.40 -15.35
CA ARG A 353 24.41 -20.74 -16.78
C ARG A 353 23.85 -22.17 -16.96
N PRO A 354 22.96 -22.45 -17.94
CA PRO A 354 22.35 -23.77 -18.10
C PRO A 354 23.34 -24.81 -18.67
N PRO A 355 23.13 -26.12 -18.41
CA PRO A 355 24.03 -27.18 -18.89
C PRO A 355 23.78 -27.47 -20.37
N ARG A 356 24.86 -27.44 -21.18
CA ARG A 356 24.88 -28.05 -22.52
C ARG A 356 25.33 -29.51 -22.40
N LYS A 357 24.63 -30.39 -23.11
CA LYS A 357 24.93 -31.82 -23.26
C LYS A 357 26.32 -32.04 -23.90
N ALA A 358 26.87 -33.21 -23.59
CA ALA A 358 28.22 -33.70 -23.84
C ALA A 358 28.71 -33.66 -25.29
N GLY A 359 30.02 -33.45 -25.44
CA GLY A 359 30.80 -33.57 -26.67
C GLY A 359 32.26 -33.16 -26.45
N GLU A 360 33.09 -34.12 -26.03
CA GLU A 360 34.55 -34.26 -26.22
C GLU A 360 35.48 -33.03 -26.18
N ALA A 361 36.39 -32.95 -25.18
CA ALA A 361 37.83 -32.71 -25.35
C ALA A 361 38.65 -32.52 -24.04
N HIS A 362 39.67 -33.39 -23.88
CA HIS A 362 41.06 -33.13 -23.42
C HIS A 362 41.52 -33.12 -21.92
N PRO A 363 42.46 -34.02 -21.54
CA PRO A 363 43.06 -34.17 -20.19
C PRO A 363 44.32 -33.31 -19.94
N ARG A 364 44.40 -32.07 -20.42
CA ARG A 364 45.62 -31.22 -20.32
C ARG A 364 45.64 -30.21 -19.16
N GLN A 365 44.54 -30.03 -18.44
CA GLN A 365 44.42 -28.95 -17.43
C GLN A 365 44.78 -29.40 -16.00
N GLN A 366 44.55 -30.67 -15.65
CA GLN A 366 44.88 -31.21 -14.32
C GLN A 366 46.40 -31.32 -14.09
N HIS A 367 47.17 -31.65 -15.13
CA HIS A 367 48.63 -31.73 -15.03
C HIS A 367 49.31 -30.36 -14.83
N ARG A 368 48.67 -29.27 -15.28
CA ARG A 368 49.20 -27.91 -15.14
C ARG A 368 48.95 -27.34 -13.74
N GLN A 369 47.84 -27.71 -13.10
CA GLN A 369 47.54 -27.31 -11.73
C GLN A 369 48.42 -28.05 -10.70
N GLN A 370 48.69 -29.35 -10.90
CA GLN A 370 49.57 -30.11 -10.01
C GLN A 370 51.04 -29.64 -10.06
N ARG A 371 51.55 -29.26 -11.25
CA ARG A 371 52.91 -28.68 -11.37
C ARG A 371 53.03 -27.30 -10.71
N GLY A 372 51.97 -26.49 -10.75
CA GLY A 372 51.94 -25.18 -10.08
C GLY A 372 52.02 -25.30 -8.55
N GLN A 373 51.30 -26.25 -7.97
CA GLN A 373 51.31 -26.48 -6.52
C GLN A 373 52.64 -27.05 -6.01
N GLN A 374 53.29 -27.95 -6.77
CA GLN A 374 54.62 -28.46 -6.40
C GLN A 374 55.72 -27.39 -6.49
N GLN A 375 55.68 -26.49 -7.48
CA GLN A 375 56.64 -25.39 -7.58
C GLN A 375 56.50 -24.38 -6.44
N GLN A 376 55.27 -24.10 -5.99
CA GLN A 376 55.02 -23.20 -4.87
C GLN A 376 55.49 -23.79 -3.53
N GLN A 377 55.32 -25.09 -3.31
CA GLN A 377 55.86 -25.77 -2.13
C GLN A 377 57.40 -25.81 -2.12
N GLN A 378 58.04 -26.03 -3.27
CA GLN A 378 59.52 -25.99 -3.34
C GLN A 378 60.09 -24.60 -3.10
N GLN A 379 59.44 -23.53 -3.56
CA GLN A 379 59.91 -22.16 -3.30
C GLN A 379 59.78 -21.74 -1.82
N GLN A 380 58.81 -22.29 -1.09
CA GLN A 380 58.66 -22.00 0.35
C GLN A 380 59.64 -22.78 1.23
N GLN A 381 60.10 -23.96 0.81
CA GLN A 381 61.00 -24.81 1.61
C GLN A 381 62.48 -24.47 1.46
N GLN A 382 62.90 -23.86 0.34
CA GLN A 382 64.31 -23.52 0.09
C GLN A 382 64.92 -22.51 1.08
N PRO A 383 64.25 -21.41 1.48
CA PRO A 383 64.80 -20.47 2.46
C PRO A 383 64.98 -21.12 3.84
N GLN A 384 64.03 -21.95 4.27
CA GLN A 384 64.08 -22.63 5.58
C GLN A 384 65.22 -23.65 5.66
N GLN A 385 65.47 -24.41 4.58
CA GLN A 385 66.61 -25.34 4.55
C GLN A 385 67.96 -24.62 4.50
N GLN A 386 68.07 -23.47 3.82
CA GLN A 386 69.30 -22.65 3.85
C GLN A 386 69.54 -22.05 5.24
N GLN A 387 68.48 -21.65 5.95
CA GLN A 387 68.58 -21.10 7.30
C GLN A 387 68.99 -22.18 8.32
N GLN A 388 68.45 -23.40 8.20
CA GLN A 388 68.88 -24.55 9.01
C GLN A 388 70.33 -24.97 8.75
N ARG A 389 70.80 -24.95 7.49
CA ARG A 389 72.21 -25.24 7.17
C ARG A 389 73.16 -24.18 7.72
N ARG A 390 72.77 -22.90 7.71
CA ARG A 390 73.56 -21.83 8.35
C ARG A 390 73.64 -21.98 9.87
N LEU A 391 72.55 -22.41 10.52
CA LEU A 391 72.54 -22.68 11.96
C LEU A 391 73.39 -23.89 12.33
N GLN A 392 73.41 -24.95 11.50
CA GLN A 392 74.28 -26.11 11.72
C GLN A 392 75.76 -25.80 11.50
N GLN A 393 76.11 -24.88 10.58
CA GLN A 393 77.49 -24.43 10.37
C GLN A 393 78.01 -23.47 11.44
N GLN A 394 77.13 -22.89 12.27
CA GLN A 394 77.54 -22.06 13.42
C GLN A 394 77.68 -22.85 14.73
N GLN A 395 77.29 -24.13 14.74
CA GLN A 395 77.41 -25.02 15.90
C GLN A 395 78.57 -26.05 15.77
N GLN A 396 79.33 -26.00 14.68
CA GLN A 396 80.62 -26.66 14.49
C GLN A 396 81.72 -25.61 14.52
#